data_AF-A0A2D6G5A3-F1
#
_entry.id   AF-A0A2D6G5A3-F1
#
_cell.length_a   1.000
_cell.length_b   1.000
_cell.length_c   1.000
_cell.angle_alpha   90.00
_cell.angle_beta   90.00
_cell.angle_gamma   90.00
#
_symmetry.space_group_name_H-M   'P 1'
#
loop_
_entity.id
_entity.type
_entity.pdbx_description
1 polymer ?
#
loop_
_entity_poly.entity_id
_entity_poly.type
_entity_poly.pdbx_seq_one_letter_code
_entity_poly.pdbx_strand_id
1 'polypeptide(L)'
;MNVWIAAALLSAAVLLSLLVPMFRRRQARGGQERGVYQDQIAEIESDKARGLIDAAAAEALAQEIGRRLEDAGEDSDGKAAGPAKSRPLAAAITIAVLVPVLSFAIYGLLGSPQLPGQPHAERRAADTAEQANMRKVVETLAKRMQQSPERLEGWMLLGKSYARLNEYAKAARAFRRASELAPARADIHASLGEALFMAAGQRFDAGSRAAIEAALRVDPRDPKALFYQGAAHLQAGAHARAVQSWIDLIAVSPPDAPWLAGVRRRIASAAEAGGIDAAAVKPRLAPATGSAPAIGPRQKPRGPRQEDVDAASRMSDTDRARFILGMVEQLVTRLREYPDDAPGWRRLARAYKVLGETEKAALAEARAAHIEGGGTASNFPGKTPAN
;
A
#
# COMPACT_ATOMS: atom_id res chain seq x y z
N MET A 1 15.95 -21.60 7.96
CA MET A 1 15.99 -22.03 9.38
C MET A 1 16.74 -21.05 10.29
N ASN A 2 17.93 -20.57 9.89
CA ASN A 2 18.86 -19.85 10.79
C ASN A 2 18.37 -18.47 11.27
N VAL A 3 17.61 -17.73 10.44
CA VAL A 3 17.12 -16.38 10.82
C VAL A 3 16.11 -16.42 11.95
N TRP A 4 15.24 -17.42 11.97
CA TRP A 4 14.23 -17.58 13.02
C TRP A 4 14.85 -17.96 14.36
N ILE A 5 15.91 -18.77 14.35
CA ILE A 5 16.67 -19.11 15.56
C ILE A 5 17.39 -17.86 16.09
N ALA A 6 18.02 -17.07 15.22
CA ALA A 6 18.66 -15.81 15.60
C ALA A 6 17.65 -14.81 16.20
N ALA A 7 16.47 -14.67 15.58
CA ALA A 7 15.41 -13.79 16.07
C ALA A 7 14.85 -14.25 17.44
N ALA A 8 14.68 -15.56 17.64
CA ALA A 8 14.24 -16.13 18.91
C ALA A 8 15.28 -15.89 20.02
N LEU A 9 16.57 -16.10 19.73
CA LEU A 9 17.66 -15.87 20.67
C LEU A 9 17.79 -14.38 21.04
N LEU A 10 17.66 -13.47 20.06
CA LEU A 10 17.64 -12.02 20.31
C LEU A 10 16.46 -11.61 21.19
N SER A 11 15.27 -12.14 20.91
CA SER A 11 14.07 -11.84 21.70
C SER A 11 14.21 -12.34 23.15
N ALA A 12 14.77 -13.54 23.33
CA ALA A 12 15.06 -14.09 24.65
C ALA A 12 16.11 -13.25 25.42
N ALA A 13 17.17 -12.79 24.73
CA ALA A 13 18.20 -11.94 25.33
C ALA A 13 17.65 -10.58 25.80
N VAL A 14 16.76 -9.96 25.01
CA VAL A 14 16.08 -8.70 25.37
C VAL A 14 15.18 -8.91 26.60
N LEU A 15 14.37 -9.97 26.61
CA LEU A 15 13.51 -10.30 27.75
C LEU A 15 14.32 -10.56 29.02
N LEU A 16 15.43 -11.29 28.91
CA LEU A 16 16.32 -11.56 30.04
C LEU A 16 16.93 -10.26 30.59
N SER A 17 17.39 -9.37 29.70
CA SER A 17 18.00 -8.08 30.08
C SER A 17 17.02 -7.15 30.81
N LEU A 18 15.73 -7.22 30.48
CA LEU A 18 14.69 -6.44 31.15
C LEU A 18 14.27 -7.05 32.50
N LEU A 19 14.34 -8.38 32.65
CA LEU A 19 13.93 -9.08 33.87
C LEU A 19 15.04 -9.13 34.94
N VAL A 20 16.32 -9.27 34.55
CA VAL A 20 17.46 -9.38 35.48
C VAL A 20 17.56 -8.22 36.50
N PRO A 21 17.38 -6.95 36.14
CA PRO A 21 17.44 -5.83 37.09
C PRO A 21 16.34 -5.88 38.15
N MET A 22 15.22 -6.56 37.88
CA MET A 22 14.10 -6.67 38.81
C MET A 22 14.30 -7.76 39.87
N PHE A 23 15.18 -8.73 39.61
CA PHE A 23 15.57 -9.78 40.56
C PHE A 23 16.79 -9.40 41.42
N ARG A 24 17.53 -8.35 41.04
CA ARG A 24 18.58 -7.80 41.89
C ARG A 24 17.93 -7.11 43.10
N ARG A 25 17.98 -7.76 44.27
CA ARG A 25 17.61 -7.15 45.56
C ARG A 25 18.30 -5.79 45.66
N ARG A 26 17.50 -4.74 45.83
CA ARG A 26 17.98 -3.41 46.17
C ARG A 26 18.77 -3.55 47.48
N GLN A 27 20.10 -3.47 47.40
CA GLN A 27 20.95 -3.50 48.60
C GLN A 27 20.47 -2.35 49.49
N ALA A 28 19.96 -2.69 50.67
CA ALA A 28 19.28 -1.75 51.55
C ALA A 28 20.29 -0.68 52.00
N ARG A 29 19.96 0.59 51.78
CA ARG A 29 20.73 1.77 52.21
C ARG A 29 21.16 1.70 53.69
N GLY A 30 20.37 1.06 54.55
CA GLY A 30 20.65 0.91 55.97
C GLY A 30 21.86 0.04 56.35
N GLY A 31 22.32 -0.86 55.47
CA GLY A 31 23.55 -1.63 55.73
C GLY A 31 24.83 -0.78 55.64
N GLN A 32 24.80 0.27 54.81
CA GLN A 32 25.93 1.17 54.61
C GLN A 32 26.03 2.23 55.71
N GLU A 33 24.89 2.68 56.26
CA GLU A 33 24.83 3.65 57.35
C GLU A 33 25.26 3.03 58.69
N ARG A 34 24.87 1.79 58.99
CA ARG A 34 25.33 1.06 60.19
C ARG A 34 26.84 0.89 60.26
N GLY A 35 27.50 0.62 59.13
CA GLY A 35 28.97 0.51 59.07
C GLY A 35 29.68 1.80 59.44
N VAL A 36 29.16 2.95 58.95
CA VAL A 36 29.73 4.27 59.26
C VAL A 36 29.61 4.61 60.75
N TYR A 37 28.51 4.26 61.42
CA TYR A 37 28.37 4.48 62.87
C TYR A 37 29.26 3.58 63.71
N GLN A 38 29.51 2.34 63.28
CA GLN A 38 30.47 1.44 63.95
C GLN A 38 31.90 1.97 63.85
N ASP A 39 32.28 2.47 62.67
CA ASP A 39 33.60 3.08 62.46
C ASP A 39 33.79 4.35 63.34
N GLN A 40 32.74 5.18 63.48
CA GLN A 40 32.77 6.37 64.34
C GLN A 40 32.95 6.05 65.83
N ILE A 41 32.34 4.96 66.33
CA ILE A 41 32.52 4.53 67.72
C ILE A 41 33.96 4.07 67.95
N ALA A 42 34.53 3.29 67.01
CA ALA A 42 35.91 2.82 67.11
C ALA A 42 36.93 3.99 67.08
N GLU A 43 36.64 5.06 66.33
CA GLU A 43 37.48 6.25 66.29
C GLU A 43 37.45 7.02 67.63
N ILE A 44 36.28 7.14 68.28
CA ILE A 44 36.15 7.75 69.62
C ILE A 44 36.91 6.96 70.68
N GLU A 45 36.86 5.63 70.65
CA GLU A 45 37.65 4.79 71.57
C GLU A 45 39.16 4.99 71.37
N SER A 46 39.59 5.14 70.10
CA SER A 46 40.99 5.45 69.78
C SER A 46 41.41 6.83 70.31
N ASP A 47 40.55 7.84 70.20
CA ASP A 47 40.83 9.19 70.72
C ASP A 47 40.87 9.25 72.25
N LYS A 48 40.03 8.46 72.93
CA LYS A 48 40.10 8.25 74.39
C LYS A 48 41.43 7.60 74.77
N ALA A 49 41.84 6.55 74.06
CA ALA A 49 43.12 5.86 74.32
C ALA A 49 44.34 6.76 74.07
N ARG A 50 44.23 7.73 73.14
CA ARG A 50 45.25 8.75 72.86
C ARG A 50 45.22 9.93 73.83
N GLY A 51 44.26 9.98 74.75
CA GLY A 51 44.10 11.05 75.75
C GLY A 51 43.62 12.39 75.17
N LEU A 52 43.08 12.38 73.94
CA LEU A 52 42.59 13.59 73.26
C LEU A 52 41.22 14.05 73.78
N ILE A 53 40.46 13.13 74.37
CA ILE A 53 39.17 13.37 75.01
C ILE A 53 39.15 12.66 76.37
N ASP A 54 38.46 13.26 77.35
CA ASP A 54 38.30 12.64 78.66
C ASP A 54 37.31 11.46 78.62
N ALA A 55 37.39 10.58 79.62
CA ALA A 55 36.62 9.34 79.64
C ALA A 55 35.10 9.57 79.71
N ALA A 56 34.66 10.64 80.38
CA ALA A 56 33.24 10.95 80.53
C ALA A 56 32.64 11.51 79.24
N ALA A 57 33.39 12.37 78.53
CA ALA A 57 33.01 12.89 77.23
C ALA A 57 32.95 11.79 76.15
N ALA A 58 33.92 10.87 76.16
CA ALA A 58 33.93 9.72 75.24
C ALA A 58 32.72 8.80 75.45
N GLU A 59 32.38 8.50 76.71
CA GLU A 59 31.21 7.66 77.04
C GLU A 59 29.89 8.34 76.67
N ALA A 60 29.77 9.65 76.88
CA ALA A 60 28.58 10.41 76.47
C ALA A 60 28.39 10.42 74.95
N LEU A 61 29.46 10.62 74.17
CA LEU A 61 29.41 10.60 72.71
C LEU A 61 29.10 9.20 72.16
N ALA A 62 29.71 8.16 72.72
CA ALA A 62 29.44 6.78 72.33
C ALA A 62 27.99 6.37 72.61
N GLN A 63 27.40 6.81 73.73
CA GLN A 63 26.00 6.54 74.05
C GLN A 63 25.03 7.24 73.09
N GLU A 64 25.30 8.48 72.70
CA GLU A 64 24.47 9.21 71.73
C GLU A 64 24.51 8.54 70.34
N ILE A 65 25.69 8.12 69.87
CA ILE A 65 25.83 7.41 68.60
C ILE A 65 25.19 6.02 68.68
N GLY A 66 25.36 5.30 69.79
CA GLY A 66 24.72 4.01 70.05
C GLY A 66 23.19 4.10 69.98
N ARG A 67 22.61 5.14 70.59
CA ARG A 67 21.17 5.40 70.53
C ARG A 67 20.69 5.71 69.10
N ARG A 68 21.48 6.46 68.31
CA ARG A 68 21.18 6.72 66.89
C ARG A 68 21.31 5.47 66.02
N LEU A 69 22.24 4.57 66.36
CA LEU A 69 22.39 3.27 65.70
C LEU A 69 21.19 2.36 65.98
N GLU A 70 20.65 2.41 67.20
CA GLU A 70 19.43 1.71 67.60
C GLU A 70 18.19 2.28 66.89
N ASP A 71 18.00 3.61 66.87
CA ASP A 71 16.92 4.27 66.10
C ASP A 71 17.00 3.94 64.59
N ALA A 72 18.21 3.99 64.00
CA ALA A 72 18.43 3.57 62.62
C ALA A 72 18.20 2.06 62.40
N GLY A 73 18.28 1.28 63.48
CA GLY A 73 17.98 -0.14 63.50
C GLY A 73 16.48 -0.44 63.56
N GLU A 74 15.71 0.33 64.33
CA GLU A 74 14.25 0.20 64.42
C GLU A 74 13.54 0.59 63.11
N ASP A 75 14.09 1.55 62.36
CA ASP A 75 13.60 1.87 61.00
C ASP A 75 13.90 0.77 59.97
N SER A 76 14.82 -0.16 60.27
CA SER A 76 15.12 -1.32 59.41
C SER A 76 14.43 -2.61 59.84
N ASP A 77 13.99 -2.73 61.09
CA ASP A 77 13.22 -3.86 61.62
C ASP A 77 11.83 -3.42 62.10
N GLY A 78 10.92 -3.11 61.16
CA GLY A 78 9.48 -3.17 61.47
C GLY A 78 8.61 -1.97 61.15
N LYS A 79 8.62 -1.49 59.90
CA LYS A 79 7.36 -1.23 59.19
C LYS A 79 7.31 -2.11 57.95
N ALA A 80 6.73 -3.28 58.13
CA ALA A 80 6.18 -4.04 57.01
C ALA A 80 5.21 -3.11 56.28
N ALA A 81 5.67 -2.47 55.21
CA ALA A 81 4.80 -1.93 54.19
C ALA A 81 3.86 -3.08 53.82
N GLY A 82 2.58 -2.96 54.20
CA GLY A 82 1.55 -3.96 53.89
C GLY A 82 1.66 -4.34 52.41
N PRO A 83 1.36 -5.61 52.03
CA PRO A 83 1.85 -6.21 50.79
C PRO A 83 1.68 -5.24 49.64
N ALA A 84 2.77 -4.58 49.26
CA ALA A 84 2.80 -3.71 48.11
C ALA A 84 2.58 -4.65 46.95
N LYS A 85 1.32 -4.76 46.50
CA LYS A 85 0.86 -5.67 45.45
C LYS A 85 1.95 -5.71 44.38
N SER A 86 2.65 -6.84 44.31
CA SER A 86 3.81 -7.13 43.45
C SER A 86 3.43 -7.24 41.97
N ARG A 87 2.53 -6.36 41.55
CA ARG A 87 1.89 -6.32 40.24
C ARG A 87 2.79 -5.89 39.08
N PRO A 88 3.96 -5.22 39.21
CA PRO A 88 4.73 -4.88 38.02
C PRO A 88 5.46 -6.10 37.43
N LEU A 89 5.92 -7.05 38.25
CA LEU A 89 6.65 -8.22 37.77
C LEU A 89 5.72 -9.25 37.13
N ALA A 90 4.58 -9.55 37.77
CA ALA A 90 3.59 -10.44 37.20
C ALA A 90 3.01 -9.88 35.89
N ALA A 91 2.77 -8.57 35.80
CA ALA A 91 2.32 -7.92 34.58
C ALA A 91 3.38 -7.96 33.46
N ALA A 92 4.65 -7.71 33.79
CA ALA A 92 5.75 -7.78 32.82
C ALA A 92 5.95 -9.20 32.26
N ILE A 93 5.93 -10.22 33.12
CA ILE A 93 6.01 -11.63 32.71
C ILE A 93 4.79 -12.01 31.87
N THR A 94 3.59 -11.57 32.26
CA THR A 94 2.36 -11.83 31.51
C THR A 94 2.46 -11.22 30.11
N ILE A 95 2.88 -9.97 29.96
CA ILE A 95 3.03 -9.33 28.64
C ILE A 95 4.13 -10.04 27.81
N ALA A 96 5.26 -10.37 28.42
CA ALA A 96 6.38 -11.04 27.76
C ALA A 96 6.02 -12.42 27.19
N VAL A 97 5.07 -13.13 27.81
CA VAL A 97 4.59 -14.43 27.33
C VAL A 97 3.37 -14.29 26.42
N LEU A 98 2.43 -13.41 26.77
CA LEU A 98 1.18 -13.24 26.06
C LEU A 98 1.41 -12.67 24.65
N VAL A 99 2.31 -11.70 24.48
CA VAL A 99 2.56 -11.06 23.18
C VAL A 99 3.11 -12.08 22.15
N PRO A 100 4.14 -12.89 22.43
CA PRO A 100 4.58 -13.93 21.51
C PRO A 100 3.49 -14.98 21.21
N VAL A 101 2.80 -15.49 22.23
CA VAL A 101 1.75 -16.50 22.06
C VAL A 101 0.63 -15.96 21.17
N LEU A 102 0.16 -14.74 21.44
CA LEU A 102 -0.87 -14.09 20.64
C LEU A 102 -0.37 -13.79 19.23
N SER A 103 0.90 -13.42 19.05
CA SER A 103 1.50 -13.20 17.72
C SER A 103 1.54 -14.49 16.90
N PHE A 104 1.96 -15.61 17.51
CA PHE A 104 1.93 -16.93 16.86
C PHE A 104 0.50 -17.38 16.54
N ALA A 105 -0.46 -17.14 17.44
CA ALA A 105 -1.86 -17.46 17.20
C ALA A 105 -2.46 -16.63 16.06
N ILE A 106 -2.22 -15.31 16.04
CA ILE A 106 -2.65 -14.42 14.95
C ILE A 106 -1.99 -14.82 13.64
N TYR A 107 -0.68 -15.11 13.63
CA TYR A 107 0.01 -15.58 12.42
C TYR A 107 -0.50 -16.95 11.95
N GLY A 108 -0.86 -17.86 12.86
CA GLY A 108 -1.48 -19.14 12.51
C GLY A 108 -2.89 -18.98 11.95
N LEU A 109 -3.67 -18.01 12.44
CA LEU A 109 -5.06 -17.75 12.03
C LEU A 109 -5.16 -16.94 10.74
N LEU A 110 -4.33 -15.90 10.58
CA LEU A 110 -4.38 -14.98 9.43
C LEU A 110 -3.26 -15.20 8.41
N GLY A 111 -2.13 -15.76 8.84
CA GLY A 111 -0.98 -15.99 7.98
C GLY A 111 -1.10 -17.27 7.14
N SER A 112 -0.10 -17.53 6.33
CA SER A 112 -0.03 -18.74 5.49
C SER A 112 1.27 -19.49 5.76
N PRO A 113 1.41 -20.10 6.96
CA PRO A 113 2.64 -20.78 7.38
C PRO A 113 3.01 -21.98 6.49
N GLN A 114 2.06 -22.49 5.70
CA GLN A 114 2.27 -23.58 4.76
C GLN A 114 2.80 -23.13 3.39
N LEU A 115 2.82 -21.82 3.08
CA LEU A 115 3.41 -21.35 1.83
C LEU A 115 4.94 -21.41 1.93
N PRO A 116 5.63 -22.11 1.02
CA PRO A 116 7.07 -22.05 0.97
C PRO A 116 7.49 -20.60 0.70
N GLY A 117 8.41 -20.09 1.52
CA GLY A 117 8.94 -18.75 1.30
C GLY A 117 9.64 -18.71 -0.06
N GLN A 118 9.24 -17.80 -0.95
CA GLN A 118 9.91 -17.58 -2.22
C GLN A 118 11.07 -16.60 -2.03
N PRO A 119 12.34 -17.06 -2.05
CA PRO A 119 13.50 -16.18 -1.97
C PRO A 119 13.43 -15.14 -3.10
N HIS A 120 13.89 -13.91 -2.83
CA HIS A 120 13.87 -12.84 -3.84
C HIS A 120 14.58 -13.21 -5.16
N ALA A 121 15.54 -14.13 -5.13
CA ALA A 121 16.24 -14.63 -6.30
C ALA A 121 15.31 -15.43 -7.24
N GLU A 122 14.45 -16.29 -6.69
CA GLU A 122 13.53 -17.12 -7.48
C GLU A 122 12.42 -16.28 -8.13
N ARG A 123 11.93 -15.25 -7.44
CA ARG A 123 10.99 -14.28 -8.02
C ARG A 123 11.60 -13.52 -9.20
N ARG A 124 12.83 -13.01 -9.05
CA ARG A 124 13.53 -12.33 -10.15
C ARG A 124 13.81 -13.28 -11.33
N ALA A 125 14.13 -14.54 -11.06
CA ALA A 125 14.33 -15.54 -12.11
C ALA A 125 13.02 -15.80 -12.88
N ALA A 126 11.90 -15.94 -12.18
CA ALA A 126 10.58 -16.10 -12.80
C ALA A 126 10.18 -14.88 -13.65
N ASP A 127 10.34 -13.67 -13.13
CA ASP A 127 10.05 -12.43 -13.87
C ASP A 127 10.92 -12.32 -15.14
N THR A 128 12.20 -12.70 -15.04
CA THR A 128 13.14 -12.69 -16.18
C THR A 128 12.75 -13.72 -17.22
N ALA A 129 12.37 -14.93 -16.79
CA ALA A 129 11.92 -16.00 -17.68
C ALA A 129 10.61 -15.62 -18.39
N GLU A 130 9.68 -14.98 -17.69
CA GLU A 130 8.43 -14.49 -18.27
C GLU A 130 8.70 -13.40 -19.33
N GLN A 131 9.58 -12.43 -19.05
CA GLN A 131 9.97 -11.42 -20.02
C GLN A 131 10.66 -12.02 -21.25
N ALA A 132 11.53 -13.02 -21.06
CA ALA A 132 12.18 -13.72 -22.15
C ALA A 132 11.16 -14.47 -23.03
N ASN A 133 10.19 -15.13 -22.40
CA ASN A 133 9.11 -15.80 -23.12
C ASN A 133 8.25 -14.81 -23.90
N MET A 134 7.88 -13.67 -23.28
CA MET A 134 7.13 -12.61 -23.95
C MET A 134 7.88 -12.07 -25.17
N ARG A 135 9.20 -11.81 -25.08
CA ARG A 135 10.03 -11.40 -26.22
C ARG A 135 9.95 -12.41 -27.37
N LYS A 136 10.06 -13.71 -27.09
CA LYS A 136 9.96 -14.79 -28.09
C LYS A 136 8.60 -14.82 -28.80
N VAL A 137 7.51 -14.64 -28.05
CA VAL A 137 6.16 -14.54 -28.61
C VAL A 137 6.06 -13.33 -29.54
N VAL A 138 6.59 -12.17 -29.12
CA VAL A 138 6.59 -10.94 -29.91
C VAL A 138 7.42 -11.07 -31.19
N GLU A 139 8.57 -11.74 -31.13
CA GLU A 139 9.38 -12.03 -32.33
C GLU A 139 8.65 -12.94 -33.33
N THR A 140 7.89 -13.92 -32.83
CA THR A 140 7.06 -14.79 -33.67
C THR A 140 5.94 -14.00 -34.35
N LEU A 141 5.29 -13.09 -33.60
CA LEU A 141 4.32 -12.16 -34.16
C LEU A 141 4.96 -11.24 -35.22
N ALA A 142 6.16 -10.72 -34.96
CA ALA A 142 6.88 -9.86 -35.90
C ALA A 142 7.17 -10.57 -37.23
N LYS A 143 7.64 -11.83 -37.19
CA LYS A 143 7.85 -12.64 -38.39
C LYS A 143 6.54 -12.86 -39.16
N ARG A 144 5.44 -13.12 -38.45
CA ARG A 144 4.12 -13.26 -39.09
C ARG A 144 3.66 -11.96 -39.76
N MET A 145 3.97 -10.80 -39.17
CA MET A 145 3.64 -9.50 -39.77
C MET A 145 4.49 -9.18 -41.00
N GLN A 146 5.70 -9.71 -41.10
CA GLN A 146 6.48 -9.63 -42.34
C GLN A 146 5.85 -10.47 -43.47
N GLN A 147 5.21 -11.60 -43.14
CA GLN A 147 4.53 -12.47 -44.10
C GLN A 147 3.11 -11.99 -44.47
N SER A 148 2.48 -11.17 -43.64
CA SER A 148 1.15 -10.61 -43.88
C SER A 148 1.14 -9.10 -43.55
N PRO A 149 1.84 -8.27 -44.34
CA PRO A 149 2.09 -6.86 -44.04
C PRO A 149 0.86 -5.95 -44.16
N GLU A 150 -0.27 -6.46 -44.61
CA GLU A 150 -1.55 -5.78 -44.80
C GLU A 150 -2.48 -5.83 -43.57
N ARG A 151 -2.18 -6.67 -42.58
CA ARG A 151 -3.03 -6.84 -41.39
C ARG A 151 -2.82 -5.75 -40.34
N LEU A 152 -3.72 -4.76 -40.32
CA LEU A 152 -3.70 -3.64 -39.38
C LEU A 152 -3.61 -4.07 -37.92
N GLU A 153 -4.50 -4.96 -37.48
CA GLU A 153 -4.63 -5.38 -36.08
C GLU A 153 -3.34 -6.03 -35.58
N GLY A 154 -2.66 -6.77 -36.45
CA GLY A 154 -1.41 -7.42 -36.13
C GLY A 154 -0.26 -6.43 -35.92
N TRP A 155 -0.18 -5.37 -36.74
CA TRP A 155 0.78 -4.28 -36.52
C TRP A 155 0.48 -3.48 -35.26
N MET A 156 -0.80 -3.23 -34.95
CA MET A 156 -1.20 -2.58 -33.70
C MET A 156 -0.83 -3.43 -32.48
N LEU A 157 -1.11 -4.73 -32.51
CA LEU A 157 -0.75 -5.66 -31.44
C LEU A 157 0.76 -5.76 -31.27
N LEU A 158 1.51 -5.78 -32.36
CA LEU A 158 2.97 -5.81 -32.34
C LEU A 158 3.53 -4.53 -31.72
N GLY A 159 3.00 -3.36 -32.08
CA GLY A 159 3.37 -2.07 -31.48
C GLY A 159 3.11 -2.02 -29.97
N LYS A 160 1.90 -2.43 -29.54
CA LYS A 160 1.54 -2.50 -28.11
C LYS A 160 2.44 -3.47 -27.35
N SER A 161 2.73 -4.63 -27.94
CA SER A 161 3.59 -5.64 -27.30
C SER A 161 5.03 -5.15 -27.14
N TYR A 162 5.61 -4.52 -28.17
CA TYR A 162 6.93 -3.89 -28.04
C TYR A 162 6.95 -2.77 -27.01
N ALA A 163 5.89 -1.95 -26.92
CA ALA A 163 5.80 -0.89 -25.92
C ALA A 163 5.76 -1.46 -24.48
N ARG A 164 5.04 -2.57 -24.25
CA ARG A 164 5.04 -3.29 -22.94
C ARG A 164 6.41 -3.84 -22.56
N LEU A 165 7.22 -4.20 -23.55
CA LEU A 165 8.60 -4.66 -23.36
C LEU A 165 9.62 -3.50 -23.27
N ASN A 166 9.15 -2.24 -23.26
CA ASN A 166 9.95 -1.02 -23.32
C ASN A 166 10.85 -0.91 -24.58
N GLU A 167 10.53 -1.67 -25.63
CA GLU A 167 11.23 -1.64 -26.92
C GLU A 167 10.61 -0.58 -27.85
N TYR A 168 10.59 0.67 -27.38
CA TYR A 168 9.84 1.76 -28.01
C TYR A 168 10.22 2.05 -29.47
N ALA A 169 11.50 1.88 -29.84
CA ALA A 169 11.94 2.04 -31.22
C ALA A 169 11.30 0.99 -32.16
N LYS A 170 11.12 -0.25 -31.68
CA LYS A 170 10.42 -1.29 -32.44
C LYS A 170 8.91 -1.03 -32.45
N ALA A 171 8.35 -0.58 -31.33
CA ALA A 171 6.95 -0.18 -31.23
C ALA A 171 6.60 0.93 -32.24
N ALA A 172 7.44 1.97 -32.34
CA ALA A 172 7.26 3.07 -33.28
C ALA A 172 7.26 2.60 -34.74
N ARG A 173 8.11 1.62 -35.11
CA ARG A 173 8.08 1.04 -36.47
C ARG A 173 6.78 0.30 -36.75
N ALA A 174 6.29 -0.50 -35.79
CA ALA A 174 5.03 -1.22 -35.95
C ALA A 174 3.82 -0.26 -36.03
N PHE A 175 3.75 0.76 -35.17
CA PHE A 175 2.69 1.76 -35.24
C PHE A 175 2.76 2.63 -36.50
N ARG A 176 3.97 2.90 -37.03
CA ARG A 176 4.11 3.57 -38.33
C ARG A 176 3.48 2.76 -39.44
N ARG A 177 3.77 1.46 -39.49
CA ARG A 177 3.14 0.58 -40.47
C ARG A 177 1.62 0.51 -40.30
N ALA A 178 1.13 0.45 -39.07
CA ALA A 178 -0.31 0.54 -38.79
C ALA A 178 -0.92 1.87 -39.25
N SER A 179 -0.21 2.99 -39.08
CA SER A 179 -0.68 4.32 -39.50
C SER A 179 -0.74 4.49 -41.02
N GLU A 180 0.13 3.80 -41.76
CA GLU A 180 0.09 3.75 -43.24
C GLU A 180 -1.13 2.95 -43.74
N LEU A 181 -1.48 1.86 -43.05
CA LEU A 181 -2.63 1.03 -43.40
C LEU A 181 -3.97 1.69 -43.03
N ALA A 182 -3.99 2.49 -41.97
CA ALA A 182 -5.20 3.16 -41.49
C ALA A 182 -4.94 4.63 -41.12
N PRO A 183 -4.74 5.51 -42.11
CA PRO A 183 -4.39 6.91 -41.88
C PRO A 183 -5.47 7.72 -41.15
N ALA A 184 -6.73 7.27 -41.19
CA ALA A 184 -7.88 7.90 -40.53
C ALA A 184 -8.09 7.45 -39.08
N ARG A 185 -7.13 6.77 -38.46
CA ARG A 185 -7.21 6.29 -37.06
C ARG A 185 -6.32 7.12 -36.14
N ALA A 186 -6.93 8.06 -35.41
CA ALA A 186 -6.21 8.99 -34.53
C ALA A 186 -5.41 8.29 -33.42
N ASP A 187 -5.97 7.24 -32.82
CA ASP A 187 -5.34 6.45 -31.75
C ASP A 187 -4.02 5.78 -32.18
N ILE A 188 -3.90 5.43 -33.47
CA ILE A 188 -2.68 4.84 -34.02
C ILE A 188 -1.59 5.90 -34.15
N HIS A 189 -1.93 7.07 -34.68
CA HIS A 189 -1.01 8.22 -34.75
C HIS A 189 -0.58 8.69 -33.35
N ALA A 190 -1.51 8.71 -32.39
CA ALA A 190 -1.21 9.06 -31.01
C ALA A 190 -0.25 8.05 -30.36
N SER A 191 -0.46 6.75 -30.62
CA SER A 191 0.42 5.68 -30.13
C SER A 191 1.78 5.67 -30.83
N LEU A 192 1.86 6.07 -32.10
CA LEU A 192 3.11 6.32 -32.81
C LEU A 192 3.89 7.48 -32.17
N GLY A 193 3.21 8.60 -31.89
CA GLY A 193 3.82 9.76 -31.25
C GLY A 193 4.37 9.45 -29.86
N GLU A 194 3.60 8.72 -29.05
CA GLU A 194 4.04 8.18 -27.76
C GLU A 194 5.26 7.28 -27.89
N ALA A 195 5.24 6.31 -28.81
CA ALA A 195 6.35 5.39 -28.99
C ALA A 195 7.64 6.11 -29.45
N LEU A 196 7.52 7.12 -30.32
CA LEU A 196 8.65 7.95 -30.74
C LEU A 196 9.21 8.79 -29.58
N PHE A 197 8.33 9.43 -28.81
CA PHE A 197 8.70 10.19 -27.61
C PHE A 197 9.46 9.32 -26.60
N MET A 198 8.96 8.11 -26.31
CA MET A 198 9.61 7.18 -25.39
C MET A 198 10.94 6.65 -25.97
N ALA A 199 11.01 6.36 -27.27
CA ALA A 199 12.24 5.94 -27.93
C ALA A 199 13.34 7.03 -27.91
N ALA A 200 12.95 8.31 -27.91
CA ALA A 200 13.85 9.45 -27.82
C ALA A 200 14.28 9.81 -26.38
N GLY A 201 13.94 8.96 -25.41
CA GLY A 201 14.24 9.18 -23.99
C GLY A 201 13.39 10.29 -23.39
N GLN A 202 12.09 10.30 -23.71
CA GLN A 202 11.11 11.28 -23.24
C GLN A 202 11.43 12.72 -23.66
N ARG A 203 11.94 12.87 -24.88
CA ARG A 203 12.14 14.18 -25.52
C ARG A 203 11.34 14.24 -26.81
N PHE A 204 10.54 15.28 -26.98
CA PHE A 204 9.84 15.50 -28.23
C PHE A 204 10.79 15.93 -29.34
N ASP A 205 10.80 15.16 -30.43
CA ASP A 205 11.48 15.45 -31.68
C ASP A 205 10.47 15.81 -32.79
N ALA A 206 10.95 16.01 -34.02
CA ALA A 206 10.06 16.32 -35.15
C ALA A 206 9.06 15.17 -35.44
N GLY A 207 9.49 13.91 -35.33
CA GLY A 207 8.66 12.75 -35.65
C GLY A 207 7.51 12.54 -34.66
N SER A 208 7.81 12.58 -33.36
CA SER A 208 6.80 12.47 -32.30
C SER A 208 5.78 13.60 -32.38
N ARG A 209 6.23 14.85 -32.56
CA ARG A 209 5.31 16.00 -32.75
C ARG A 209 4.42 15.83 -33.97
N ALA A 210 4.99 15.48 -35.13
CA ALA A 210 4.22 15.27 -36.35
C ALA A 210 3.16 14.15 -36.20
N ALA A 211 3.47 13.08 -35.46
CA ALA A 211 2.52 12.01 -35.19
C ALA A 211 1.39 12.44 -34.24
N ILE A 212 1.70 13.22 -33.19
CA ILE A 212 0.68 13.80 -32.31
C ILE A 212 -0.21 14.79 -33.07
N GLU A 213 0.37 15.64 -33.91
CA GLU A 213 -0.38 16.56 -34.79
C GLU A 213 -1.24 15.81 -35.81
N ALA A 214 -0.75 14.69 -36.35
CA ALA A 214 -1.54 13.83 -37.23
C ALA A 214 -2.75 13.23 -36.51
N ALA A 215 -2.58 12.76 -35.26
CA ALA A 215 -3.69 12.27 -34.45
C ALA A 215 -4.77 13.33 -34.26
N LEU A 216 -4.36 14.56 -33.91
CA LEU A 216 -5.28 15.68 -33.67
C LEU A 216 -5.93 16.25 -34.93
N ARG A 217 -5.29 16.09 -36.10
CA ARG A 217 -5.93 16.40 -37.39
C ARG A 217 -7.04 15.41 -37.72
N VAL A 218 -6.89 14.15 -37.33
CA VAL A 218 -7.90 13.10 -37.55
C VAL A 218 -9.02 13.22 -36.52
N ASP A 219 -8.68 13.30 -35.23
CA ASP A 219 -9.60 13.52 -34.13
C ASP A 219 -9.03 14.57 -33.17
N PRO A 220 -9.53 15.83 -33.21
CA PRO A 220 -9.12 16.88 -32.30
C PRO A 220 -9.38 16.57 -30.82
N ARG A 221 -10.17 15.53 -30.52
CA ARG A 221 -10.60 15.13 -29.17
C ARG A 221 -9.88 13.88 -28.67
N ASP A 222 -8.91 13.33 -29.40
CA ASP A 222 -8.16 12.14 -28.97
C ASP A 222 -7.45 12.43 -27.62
N PRO A 223 -7.82 11.72 -26.53
CA PRO A 223 -7.29 12.05 -25.20
C PRO A 223 -5.77 11.86 -25.09
N LYS A 224 -5.23 10.84 -25.77
CA LYS A 224 -3.79 10.56 -25.73
C LYS A 224 -3.02 11.66 -26.47
N ALA A 225 -3.49 12.07 -27.63
CA ALA A 225 -2.85 13.12 -28.42
C ALA A 225 -2.90 14.47 -27.71
N LEU A 226 -4.03 14.85 -27.10
CA LEU A 226 -4.14 16.08 -26.29
C LEU A 226 -3.19 16.06 -25.09
N PHE A 227 -3.04 14.91 -24.43
CA PHE A 227 -2.07 14.75 -23.33
C PHE A 227 -0.64 15.01 -23.80
N TYR A 228 -0.21 14.33 -24.87
CA TYR A 228 1.15 14.45 -25.39
C TYR A 228 1.42 15.80 -26.07
N GLN A 229 0.40 16.45 -26.65
CA GLN A 229 0.53 17.82 -27.15
C GLN A 229 0.83 18.80 -26.01
N GLY A 230 0.10 18.70 -24.89
CA GLY A 230 0.37 19.54 -23.72
C GLY A 230 1.78 19.29 -23.16
N ALA A 231 2.22 18.04 -23.10
CA ALA A 231 3.58 17.70 -22.70
C ALA A 231 4.64 18.25 -23.67
N ALA A 232 4.39 18.23 -24.98
CA ALA A 232 5.28 18.80 -25.98
C ALA A 232 5.38 20.32 -25.86
N HIS A 233 4.26 21.00 -25.63
CA HIS A 233 4.23 22.43 -25.36
C HIS A 233 4.98 22.79 -24.08
N LEU A 234 4.82 22.00 -23.01
CA LEU A 234 5.54 22.23 -21.77
C LEU A 234 7.06 22.09 -21.97
N GLN A 235 7.51 21.03 -22.65
CA GLN A 235 8.94 20.84 -22.93
C GLN A 235 9.52 21.97 -23.81
N ALA A 236 8.70 22.58 -24.66
CA ALA A 236 9.07 23.74 -25.47
C ALA A 236 8.99 25.09 -24.71
N GLY A 237 8.67 25.10 -23.41
CA GLY A 237 8.48 26.32 -22.62
C GLY A 237 7.17 27.07 -22.89
N ALA A 238 6.28 26.52 -23.73
CA ALA A 238 5.00 27.12 -24.08
C ALA A 238 3.93 26.80 -23.03
N HIS A 239 4.12 27.28 -21.80
CA HIS A 239 3.27 26.99 -20.64
C HIS A 239 1.77 27.23 -20.89
N ALA A 240 1.40 28.35 -21.52
CA ALA A 240 0.00 28.68 -21.81
C ALA A 240 -0.64 27.66 -22.76
N ARG A 241 0.08 27.22 -23.78
CA ARG A 241 -0.41 26.20 -24.73
C ARG A 241 -0.49 24.82 -24.07
N ALA A 242 0.43 24.50 -23.17
CA ALA A 242 0.40 23.26 -22.40
C ALA A 242 -0.85 23.19 -21.50
N VAL A 243 -1.10 24.26 -20.73
CA VAL A 243 -2.29 24.40 -19.88
C VAL A 243 -3.57 24.27 -20.72
N GLN A 244 -3.65 24.96 -21.86
CA GLN A 244 -4.82 24.87 -22.74
C GLN A 244 -5.07 23.43 -23.24
N SER A 245 -4.05 22.72 -23.74
CA SER A 245 -4.18 21.35 -24.22
C SER A 245 -4.69 20.39 -23.13
N TRP A 246 -4.22 20.57 -21.88
CA TRP A 246 -4.66 19.73 -20.77
C TRP A 246 -6.04 20.11 -20.22
N ILE A 247 -6.45 21.38 -20.34
CA ILE A 247 -7.84 21.79 -20.04
C ILE A 247 -8.78 21.22 -21.10
N ASP A 248 -8.41 21.26 -22.38
CA ASP A 248 -9.14 20.63 -23.47
C ASP A 248 -9.26 19.10 -23.24
N LEU A 249 -8.17 18.45 -22.79
CA LEU A 249 -8.17 17.05 -22.39
C LEU A 249 -9.15 16.76 -21.24
N ILE A 250 -9.16 17.57 -20.19
CA ILE A 250 -10.10 17.40 -19.06
C ILE A 250 -11.53 17.51 -19.57
N ALA A 251 -11.82 18.46 -20.45
CA ALA A 251 -13.18 18.68 -20.97
C ALA A 251 -13.71 17.48 -21.77
N VAL A 252 -12.86 16.83 -22.57
CA VAL A 252 -13.28 15.66 -23.37
C VAL A 252 -13.18 14.33 -22.62
N SER A 253 -12.58 14.31 -21.43
CA SER A 253 -12.40 13.09 -20.63
C SER A 253 -13.64 12.77 -19.76
N PRO A 254 -13.89 11.47 -19.47
CA PRO A 254 -14.83 11.10 -18.41
C PRO A 254 -14.44 11.73 -17.08
N PRO A 255 -15.39 12.25 -16.28
CA PRO A 255 -15.09 13.00 -15.06
C PRO A 255 -14.40 12.17 -13.96
N ASP A 256 -14.53 10.86 -14.02
CA ASP A 256 -13.98 9.87 -13.09
C ASP A 256 -12.68 9.20 -13.58
N ALA A 257 -12.15 9.64 -14.73
CA ALA A 257 -10.96 9.04 -15.29
C ALA A 257 -9.74 9.16 -14.32
N PRO A 258 -9.08 8.04 -13.98
CA PRO A 258 -8.08 8.00 -12.89
C PRO A 258 -6.84 8.86 -13.18
N TRP A 259 -6.53 9.12 -14.45
CA TRP A 259 -5.40 9.96 -14.85
C TRP A 259 -5.65 11.46 -14.67
N LEU A 260 -6.90 11.91 -14.46
CA LEU A 260 -7.24 13.34 -14.36
C LEU A 260 -6.54 14.04 -13.19
N ALA A 261 -6.34 13.36 -12.07
CA ALA A 261 -5.58 13.92 -10.95
C ALA A 261 -4.13 14.26 -11.36
N GLY A 262 -3.51 13.40 -12.17
CA GLY A 262 -2.19 13.64 -12.74
C GLY A 262 -2.16 14.83 -13.70
N VAL A 263 -3.18 14.94 -14.56
CA VAL A 263 -3.32 16.07 -15.51
C VAL A 263 -3.52 17.39 -14.76
N ARG A 264 -4.35 17.43 -13.71
CA ARG A 264 -4.58 18.63 -12.88
C ARG A 264 -3.29 19.11 -12.20
N ARG A 265 -2.46 18.20 -11.69
CA ARG A 265 -1.14 18.57 -11.12
C ARG A 265 -0.21 19.18 -12.17
N ARG A 266 -0.21 18.64 -13.39
CA ARG A 266 0.58 19.18 -14.51
C ARG A 266 0.09 20.56 -14.93
N ILE A 267 -1.22 20.79 -14.96
CA ILE A 267 -1.80 22.12 -15.21
C ILE A 267 -1.34 23.10 -14.13
N ALA A 268 -1.47 22.76 -12.85
CA ALA A 268 -1.06 23.63 -11.75
C ALA A 268 0.42 24.02 -11.86
N SER A 269 1.30 23.03 -12.05
CA SER A 269 2.74 23.27 -12.17
C SER A 269 3.10 24.10 -13.42
N ALA A 270 2.49 23.84 -14.57
CA ALA A 270 2.74 24.61 -15.78
C ALA A 270 2.16 26.04 -15.68
N ALA A 271 1.02 26.20 -15.02
CA ALA A 271 0.39 27.48 -14.80
C ALA A 271 1.22 28.37 -13.87
N GLU A 272 1.71 27.80 -12.76
CA GLU A 272 2.62 28.49 -11.84
C GLU A 272 3.91 28.92 -12.55
N ALA A 273 4.56 28.01 -13.27
CA ALA A 273 5.79 28.31 -14.01
C ALA A 273 5.59 29.39 -15.10
N GLY A 274 4.40 29.46 -15.68
CA GLY A 274 4.05 30.44 -16.72
C GLY A 274 3.35 31.71 -16.22
N GLY A 275 3.10 31.85 -14.91
CA GLY A 275 2.29 32.96 -14.36
C GLY A 275 0.86 33.02 -14.90
N ILE A 276 0.26 31.87 -15.20
CA ILE A 276 -1.07 31.75 -15.82
C ILE A 276 -2.11 31.47 -14.75
N ASP A 277 -3.23 32.19 -14.78
CA ASP A 277 -4.42 31.79 -14.02
C ASP A 277 -5.14 30.66 -14.76
N ALA A 278 -4.89 29.41 -14.34
CA ALA A 278 -5.50 28.23 -14.93
C ALA A 278 -7.04 28.20 -14.78
N ALA A 279 -7.61 28.88 -13.78
CA ALA A 279 -9.06 28.94 -13.59
C ALA A 279 -9.74 29.85 -14.62
N ALA A 280 -9.02 30.85 -15.14
CA ALA A 280 -9.51 31.74 -16.20
C ALA A 280 -9.49 31.09 -17.60
N VAL A 281 -8.69 30.04 -17.80
CA VAL A 281 -8.57 29.36 -19.10
C VAL A 281 -9.80 28.47 -19.35
N LYS A 282 -10.57 28.80 -20.39
CA LYS A 282 -11.76 28.03 -20.77
C LYS A 282 -11.38 26.89 -21.73
N PRO A 283 -12.04 25.72 -21.63
CA PRO A 283 -11.92 24.68 -22.66
C PRO A 283 -12.36 25.20 -24.02
N ARG A 284 -11.60 24.86 -25.06
CA ARG A 284 -11.95 25.12 -26.47
C ARG A 284 -12.77 23.98 -27.06
N LEU A 285 -12.59 22.78 -26.54
CA LEU A 285 -13.33 21.59 -26.97
C LEU A 285 -14.58 21.42 -26.11
N ALA A 286 -15.71 21.13 -26.77
CA ALA A 286 -16.94 20.81 -26.07
C ALA A 286 -16.77 19.53 -25.24
N PRO A 287 -17.49 19.39 -24.12
CA PRO A 287 -17.58 18.14 -23.37
C PRO A 287 -18.00 17.00 -24.29
N ALA A 288 -17.64 15.76 -23.93
CA ALA A 288 -18.11 14.56 -24.64
C ALA A 288 -19.64 14.43 -24.53
N THR A 289 -20.38 15.15 -25.38
CA THR A 289 -21.83 15.02 -25.55
C THR A 289 -22.09 13.94 -26.59
N GLY A 290 -22.30 12.70 -26.16
CA GLY A 290 -22.80 11.59 -26.99
C GLY A 290 -21.82 10.45 -27.26
N SER A 291 -22.13 9.29 -26.66
CA SER A 291 -21.75 7.93 -27.08
C SER A 291 -20.27 7.49 -27.05
N ALA A 292 -19.72 7.42 -25.84
CA ALA A 292 -19.37 6.13 -25.25
C ALA A 292 -20.37 5.91 -24.09
N PRO A 293 -20.68 4.68 -23.63
CA PRO A 293 -21.47 4.55 -22.42
C PRO A 293 -20.74 5.31 -21.32
N ALA A 294 -21.34 6.44 -20.92
CA ALA A 294 -20.88 7.17 -19.77
C ALA A 294 -21.00 6.19 -18.61
N ILE A 295 -19.86 5.76 -18.06
CA ILE A 295 -19.76 5.67 -16.61
C ILE A 295 -19.84 7.12 -16.16
N GLY A 296 -21.08 7.62 -16.08
CA GLY A 296 -21.37 8.99 -15.70
C GLY A 296 -21.05 9.21 -14.22
N PRO A 297 -21.16 10.45 -13.72
CA PRO A 297 -21.09 10.68 -12.29
C PRO A 297 -22.16 9.82 -11.61
N ARG A 298 -21.72 8.97 -10.67
CA ARG A 298 -22.50 8.15 -9.74
C ARG A 298 -24.01 8.47 -9.72
N GLN A 299 -24.76 7.82 -10.60
CA GLN A 299 -26.13 7.44 -10.26
C GLN A 299 -26.05 6.09 -9.59
N LYS A 300 -26.72 5.96 -8.43
CA LYS A 300 -27.05 4.67 -7.80
C LYS A 300 -27.43 3.69 -8.92
N PRO A 301 -26.83 2.48 -9.01
CA PRO A 301 -27.08 1.61 -10.14
C PRO A 301 -28.58 1.38 -10.31
N ARG A 302 -29.14 1.84 -11.44
CA ARG A 302 -30.45 1.36 -11.90
C ARG A 302 -30.27 -0.12 -12.20
N GLY A 303 -31.18 -0.95 -11.68
CA GLY A 303 -31.21 -2.37 -11.99
C GLY A 303 -31.36 -2.61 -13.51
N PRO A 304 -31.19 -3.86 -13.97
CA PRO A 304 -31.44 -4.22 -15.37
C PRO A 304 -32.82 -3.68 -15.78
N ARG A 305 -32.91 -3.08 -16.98
CA ARG A 305 -34.20 -2.58 -17.49
C ARG A 305 -35.07 -3.79 -17.80
N GLN A 306 -36.38 -3.61 -17.82
CA GLN A 306 -37.31 -4.70 -18.12
C GLN A 306 -36.99 -5.38 -19.46
N GLU A 307 -36.58 -4.60 -20.46
CA GLU A 307 -36.11 -5.11 -21.75
C GLU A 307 -34.87 -6.01 -21.65
N ASP A 308 -33.94 -5.70 -20.75
CA ASP A 308 -32.74 -6.51 -20.49
C ASP A 308 -33.11 -7.83 -19.79
N VAL A 309 -34.11 -7.80 -18.90
CA VAL A 309 -34.66 -8.98 -18.22
C VAL A 309 -35.42 -9.87 -19.21
N ASP A 310 -36.18 -9.27 -20.13
CA ASP A 310 -36.97 -9.98 -21.14
C ASP A 310 -36.11 -10.56 -22.27
N ALA A 311 -34.94 -9.97 -22.53
CA ALA A 311 -33.94 -10.56 -23.43
C ALA A 311 -33.24 -11.74 -22.77
N ALA A 312 -32.89 -11.63 -21.48
CA ALA A 312 -32.24 -12.68 -20.72
C ALA A 312 -33.17 -13.89 -20.45
N SER A 313 -34.47 -13.68 -20.31
CA SER A 313 -35.47 -14.75 -20.15
C SER A 313 -35.68 -15.59 -21.41
N ARG A 314 -35.30 -15.06 -22.59
CA ARG A 314 -35.33 -15.75 -23.88
C ARG A 314 -34.07 -16.53 -24.21
N MET A 315 -33.05 -16.48 -23.33
CA MET A 315 -31.80 -17.22 -23.52
C MET A 315 -31.96 -18.70 -23.15
N SER A 316 -31.23 -19.57 -23.86
CA SER A 316 -31.10 -20.98 -23.50
C SER A 316 -30.55 -21.12 -22.07
N ASP A 317 -30.89 -22.20 -21.38
CA ASP A 317 -30.46 -22.41 -19.98
C ASP A 317 -28.92 -22.39 -19.84
N THR A 318 -28.21 -22.93 -20.82
CA THR A 318 -26.74 -22.95 -20.86
C THR A 318 -26.16 -21.55 -21.13
N ASP A 319 -26.76 -20.77 -22.03
CA ASP A 319 -26.32 -19.40 -22.29
C ASP A 319 -26.61 -18.48 -21.11
N ARG A 320 -27.76 -18.67 -20.46
CA ARG A 320 -28.15 -17.95 -19.24
C ARG A 320 -27.20 -18.26 -18.09
N ALA A 321 -26.79 -19.52 -17.91
CA ALA A 321 -25.80 -19.89 -16.91
C ALA A 321 -24.43 -19.24 -17.17
N ARG A 322 -23.93 -19.28 -18.42
CA ARG A 322 -22.67 -18.61 -18.81
C ARG A 322 -22.73 -17.10 -18.61
N PHE A 323 -23.87 -16.49 -18.94
CA PHE A 323 -24.10 -15.06 -18.75
C PHE A 323 -24.10 -14.67 -17.27
N ILE A 324 -24.78 -15.43 -16.41
CA ILE A 324 -24.79 -15.21 -14.96
C ILE A 324 -23.37 -15.34 -14.39
N LEU A 325 -22.61 -16.36 -14.80
CA LEU A 325 -21.23 -16.55 -14.34
C LEU A 325 -20.33 -15.36 -14.73
N GLY A 326 -20.45 -14.86 -15.96
CA GLY A 326 -19.70 -13.68 -16.41
C GLY A 326 -20.08 -12.40 -15.64
N MET A 327 -21.37 -12.20 -15.35
CA MET A 327 -21.82 -11.08 -14.51
C MET A 327 -21.28 -11.17 -13.08
N VAL A 328 -21.26 -12.37 -12.49
CA VAL A 328 -20.71 -12.60 -11.15
C VAL A 328 -19.21 -12.35 -11.13
N GLU A 329 -18.47 -12.79 -12.14
CA GLU A 329 -17.02 -12.56 -12.25
C GLU A 329 -16.66 -11.08 -12.38
N GLN A 330 -17.43 -10.32 -13.18
CA GLN A 330 -17.28 -8.87 -13.26
C GLN A 330 -17.59 -8.20 -11.92
N LEU A 331 -18.61 -8.66 -11.20
CA LEU A 331 -18.95 -8.14 -9.87
C LEU A 331 -17.85 -8.45 -8.85
N VAL A 332 -17.27 -9.65 -8.86
CA VAL A 332 -16.13 -10.03 -8.02
C VAL A 332 -14.92 -9.16 -8.32
N THR A 333 -14.59 -8.97 -9.59
CA THR A 333 -13.45 -8.14 -10.01
C THR A 333 -13.61 -6.70 -9.55
N ARG A 334 -14.82 -6.14 -9.68
CA ARG A 334 -15.15 -4.82 -9.15
C ARG A 334 -15.01 -4.76 -7.64
N LEU A 335 -15.51 -5.74 -6.91
CA LEU A 335 -15.45 -5.75 -5.44
C LEU A 335 -14.02 -5.95 -4.91
N ARG A 336 -13.08 -6.45 -5.72
CA ARG A 336 -11.65 -6.40 -5.39
C ARG A 336 -11.07 -4.99 -5.49
N GLU A 337 -11.54 -4.19 -6.45
CA GLU A 337 -11.12 -2.80 -6.64
C GLU A 337 -11.82 -1.84 -5.67
N TYR A 338 -13.07 -2.14 -5.30
CA TYR A 338 -13.91 -1.38 -4.37
C TYR A 338 -14.37 -2.26 -3.20
N PRO A 339 -13.46 -2.64 -2.29
CA PRO A 339 -13.75 -3.64 -1.28
C PRO A 339 -14.66 -3.15 -0.14
N ASP A 340 -14.94 -1.84 -0.09
CA ASP A 340 -15.84 -1.17 0.86
C ASP A 340 -17.27 -0.97 0.32
N ASP A 341 -17.65 -1.60 -0.81
CA ASP A 341 -19.00 -1.52 -1.37
C ASP A 341 -19.96 -2.55 -0.75
N ALA A 342 -20.54 -2.24 0.42
CA ALA A 342 -21.47 -3.14 1.11
C ALA A 342 -22.69 -3.57 0.27
N PRO A 343 -23.38 -2.65 -0.46
CA PRO A 343 -24.44 -3.03 -1.39
C PRO A 343 -23.98 -4.01 -2.47
N GLY A 344 -22.75 -3.86 -2.97
CA GLY A 344 -22.15 -4.78 -3.93
C GLY A 344 -21.91 -6.18 -3.34
N TRP A 345 -21.38 -6.26 -2.12
CA TRP A 345 -21.21 -7.53 -1.40
C TRP A 345 -22.55 -8.25 -1.14
N ARG A 346 -23.64 -7.51 -0.82
CA ARG A 346 -24.99 -8.11 -0.71
C ARG A 346 -25.50 -8.67 -2.05
N ARG A 347 -25.19 -8.02 -3.18
CA ARG A 347 -25.57 -8.52 -4.52
C ARG A 347 -24.79 -9.78 -4.86
N LEU A 348 -23.51 -9.82 -4.52
CA LEU A 348 -22.67 -10.99 -4.74
C LEU A 348 -23.16 -12.20 -3.94
N ALA A 349 -23.52 -12.00 -2.68
CA ALA A 349 -24.19 -13.02 -1.87
C ALA A 349 -25.49 -13.54 -2.52
N ARG A 350 -26.30 -12.59 -3.00
CA ARG A 350 -27.44 -12.76 -3.92
C ARG A 350 -27.18 -13.85 -4.96
N ALA A 351 -26.18 -13.56 -5.78
CA ALA A 351 -25.84 -14.36 -6.94
C ALA A 351 -25.26 -15.73 -6.56
N TYR A 352 -24.41 -15.80 -5.54
CA TYR A 352 -23.86 -17.07 -5.08
C TYR A 352 -24.94 -18.01 -4.52
N LYS A 353 -25.99 -17.50 -3.85
CA LYS A 353 -27.13 -18.33 -3.43
C LYS A 353 -27.87 -18.94 -4.62
N VAL A 354 -28.07 -18.17 -5.68
CA VAL A 354 -28.71 -18.66 -6.92
C VAL A 354 -27.85 -19.71 -7.64
N LEU A 355 -26.53 -19.59 -7.55
CA LEU A 355 -25.57 -20.55 -8.12
C LEU A 355 -25.33 -21.78 -7.22
N GLY A 356 -25.95 -21.87 -6.04
CA GLY A 356 -25.74 -22.96 -5.08
C GLY A 356 -24.42 -22.88 -4.30
N GLU A 357 -23.68 -21.77 -4.42
CA GLU A 357 -22.37 -21.51 -3.82
C GLU A 357 -22.54 -20.95 -2.39
N THR A 358 -23.12 -21.76 -1.50
CA THR A 358 -23.60 -21.33 -0.17
C THR A 358 -22.49 -20.78 0.73
N GLU A 359 -21.29 -21.37 0.70
CA GLU A 359 -20.14 -20.88 1.47
C GLU A 359 -19.68 -19.49 0.99
N LYS A 360 -19.54 -19.30 -0.33
CA LYS A 360 -19.16 -18.01 -0.92
C LYS A 360 -20.22 -16.94 -0.66
N ALA A 361 -21.50 -17.34 -0.67
CA ALA A 361 -22.59 -16.45 -0.31
C ALA A 361 -22.48 -15.97 1.15
N ALA A 362 -22.22 -16.86 2.10
CA ALA A 362 -22.07 -16.51 3.52
C ALA A 362 -20.89 -15.56 3.76
N LEU A 363 -19.75 -15.79 3.08
CA LEU A 363 -18.59 -14.90 3.16
C LEU A 363 -18.90 -13.49 2.61
N ALA A 364 -19.66 -13.41 1.52
CA ALA A 364 -20.07 -12.13 0.94
C ALA A 364 -21.08 -11.39 1.85
N GLU A 365 -21.97 -12.12 2.54
CA GLU A 365 -22.90 -11.53 3.53
C GLU A 365 -22.18 -10.98 4.76
N ALA A 366 -21.23 -11.75 5.31
CA ALA A 366 -20.41 -11.31 6.44
C ALA A 366 -19.65 -10.01 6.09
N ARG A 367 -19.11 -9.93 4.87
CA ARG A 367 -18.40 -8.76 4.37
C ARG A 367 -19.31 -7.53 4.26
N ALA A 368 -20.50 -7.70 3.70
CA ALA A 368 -21.48 -6.62 3.63
C ALA A 368 -21.87 -6.12 5.04
N ALA A 369 -22.17 -7.03 5.96
CA ALA A 369 -22.59 -6.70 7.32
C ALA A 369 -21.51 -5.95 8.11
N HIS A 370 -20.24 -6.33 7.94
CA HIS A 370 -19.13 -5.63 8.60
C HIS A 370 -18.98 -4.19 8.11
N ILE A 371 -19.09 -3.95 6.81
CA ILE A 371 -18.97 -2.61 6.23
C ILE A 371 -20.14 -1.73 6.68
N GLU A 372 -21.36 -2.29 6.71
CA GLU A 372 -22.54 -1.58 7.20
C GLU A 372 -22.47 -1.28 8.71
N GLY A 373 -21.76 -2.11 9.47
CA GLY A 373 -21.43 -1.87 10.88
C GLY A 373 -20.34 -0.81 11.11
N GLY A 374 -19.88 -0.11 10.05
CA GLY A 374 -18.84 0.91 10.12
C GLY A 374 -17.41 0.38 9.99
N GLY A 375 -17.25 -0.92 9.72
CA GLY A 375 -15.96 -1.52 9.41
C GLY A 375 -15.48 -1.21 8.00
N THR A 376 -14.19 -1.42 7.75
CA THR A 376 -13.58 -1.25 6.43
C THR A 376 -12.96 -2.56 5.95
N ALA A 377 -12.72 -2.65 4.66
CA ALA A 377 -12.10 -3.78 4.01
C ALA A 377 -10.75 -4.18 4.61
N SER A 378 -10.00 -3.19 5.12
CA SER A 378 -8.70 -3.34 5.79
C SER A 378 -8.79 -3.94 7.19
N ASN A 379 -9.96 -3.89 7.85
CA ASN A 379 -10.17 -4.37 9.22
C ASN A 379 -11.18 -5.53 9.30
N PHE A 380 -11.49 -6.14 8.15
CA PHE A 380 -12.42 -7.26 8.11
C PHE A 380 -11.75 -8.56 8.62
N PRO A 381 -12.31 -9.23 9.64
CA PRO A 381 -11.66 -10.36 10.29
C PRO A 381 -11.82 -11.73 9.58
N GLY A 382 -12.55 -11.80 8.46
CA GLY A 382 -12.89 -13.06 7.77
C GLY A 382 -12.26 -13.24 6.39
N LYS A 383 -12.37 -14.45 5.81
CA LYS A 383 -11.94 -14.75 4.43
C LYS A 383 -12.82 -14.03 3.40
N THR A 384 -12.24 -13.61 2.29
CA THR A 384 -12.98 -13.04 1.15
C THR A 384 -13.43 -14.15 0.19
N PRO A 385 -14.64 -14.10 -0.38
CA PRO A 385 -15.04 -15.03 -1.44
C PRO A 385 -14.24 -14.86 -2.75
N ALA A 386 -13.42 -13.81 -2.81
CA ALA A 386 -12.62 -13.42 -3.95
C ALA A 386 -11.17 -13.96 -3.91
N ASN A 387 -10.86 -14.93 -3.04
CA ASN A 387 -9.59 -15.67 -3.04
C ASN A 387 -9.85 -17.17 -2.94
#